data_AF-A0A7S2LHD2-F1
#
_entry.id   AF-A0A7S2LHD2-F1
#
_cell.length_a   1.000
_cell.length_b   1.000
_cell.length_c   1.000
_cell.angle_alpha   90.00
_cell.angle_beta   90.00
_cell.angle_gamma   90.00
#
_symmetry.space_group_name_H-M   'P 1'
#
loop_
_entity.id
_entity.type
_entity.pdbx_description
1 polymer ?
#
loop_
_entity_poly.entity_id
_entity_poly.type
_entity_poly.pdbx_seq_one_letter_code
_entity_poly.pdbx_strand_id
1 'polypeptide(L)'
;ACKERAAELHDEILFRQPERSSLGDCPICLLPLQLDTDKSMMMGCCSKMICNGCDYANKMREFAENLRHKCPFCRDPIPNSEAKAEAKFIQMVEANDPLAIREMGVRQYNAMMGTMGVHLSILQRQLDWAMWIRVGKPHPLFARHDWGSMFGEGPMPTLTSLMNEEGIDGSTKL
;
A
#
# COMPACT_ATOMS: atom_id res chain seq x y z
N ALA A 1 2.08 37.79 -29.37
CA ALA A 1 2.83 38.39 -28.24
C ALA A 1 2.27 37.98 -26.87
N CYS A 2 1.22 38.61 -26.31
CA CYS A 2 0.79 38.32 -24.91
C CYS A 2 0.12 36.94 -24.71
N LYS A 3 -0.67 36.47 -25.70
CA LYS A 3 -1.36 35.16 -25.62
C LYS A 3 -0.41 33.97 -25.80
N GLU A 4 0.58 34.11 -26.68
CA GLU A 4 1.63 33.10 -26.88
C GLU A 4 2.47 32.94 -25.61
N ARG A 5 2.88 34.06 -24.99
CA ARG A 5 3.61 34.03 -23.71
C ARG A 5 2.82 33.35 -22.58
N ALA A 6 1.50 33.55 -22.54
CA ALA A 6 0.64 32.91 -21.55
C ALA A 6 0.50 31.39 -21.78
N ALA A 7 0.44 30.95 -23.05
CA ALA A 7 0.45 29.53 -23.40
C ALA A 7 1.80 28.88 -23.07
N GLU A 8 2.91 29.54 -23.39
CA GLU A 8 4.26 29.08 -23.03
C GLU A 8 4.43 28.91 -21.51
N LEU A 9 3.97 29.88 -20.71
CA LEU A 9 4.05 29.80 -19.24
C LEU A 9 3.13 28.72 -18.68
N HIS A 10 1.96 28.52 -19.26
CA HIS A 10 1.04 27.44 -18.87
C HIS A 10 1.67 26.07 -19.14
N ASP A 11 2.30 25.90 -20.31
CA ASP A 11 2.99 24.67 -20.68
C ASP A 11 4.24 24.45 -19.83
N GLU A 12 5.00 25.51 -19.50
CA GLU A 12 6.12 25.42 -18.58
C GLU A 12 5.65 24.94 -17.20
N ILE A 13 4.54 25.44 -16.66
CA ILE A 13 4.02 25.00 -15.36
C ILE A 13 3.57 23.54 -15.39
N LEU A 14 2.96 23.08 -16.49
CA LEU A 14 2.43 21.72 -16.60
C LEU A 14 3.51 20.67 -16.87
N PHE A 15 4.51 21.00 -17.68
CA PHE A 15 5.49 20.03 -18.19
C PHE A 15 6.89 20.17 -17.59
N ARG A 16 7.17 21.25 -16.85
CA ARG A 16 8.43 21.37 -16.12
C ARG A 16 8.46 20.32 -15.02
N GLN A 17 9.25 19.28 -15.27
CA GLN A 17 9.53 18.28 -14.25
C GLN A 17 10.23 18.96 -13.07
N PRO A 18 9.80 18.71 -11.83
CA PRO A 18 10.55 19.18 -10.67
C PRO A 18 11.95 18.59 -10.72
N GLU A 19 12.95 19.35 -10.24
CA GLU A 19 14.35 18.86 -10.15
C GLU A 19 14.47 17.64 -9.22
N ARG A 20 13.45 17.38 -8.41
CA ARG A 20 13.35 16.23 -7.50
C ARG A 20 12.58 15.10 -8.17
N SER A 21 12.94 13.86 -7.87
CA SER A 21 12.16 12.72 -8.32
C SER A 21 10.73 12.81 -7.76
N SER A 22 9.76 12.20 -8.46
CA SER A 22 8.37 12.11 -7.98
C SER A 22 8.24 11.38 -6.63
N LEU A 23 9.27 10.63 -6.23
CA LEU A 23 9.38 9.96 -4.94
C LEU A 23 10.01 10.84 -3.85
N GLY A 24 10.62 11.97 -4.23
CA GLY A 24 11.33 12.87 -3.34
C GLY A 24 12.74 12.36 -2.97
N ASP A 25 13.25 12.89 -1.87
CA ASP A 25 14.60 12.58 -1.40
C ASP A 25 14.54 11.56 -0.25
N CYS A 26 15.55 10.70 -0.14
CA CYS A 26 15.68 9.80 0.99
C CYS A 26 15.84 10.62 2.28
N PRO A 27 15.01 10.40 3.32
CA PRO A 27 15.05 11.22 4.54
C PRO A 27 16.30 10.98 5.41
N ILE A 28 17.18 10.05 5.02
CA ILE A 28 18.40 9.68 5.75
C ILE A 28 19.64 10.29 5.07
N CYS A 29 19.82 10.04 3.78
CA CYS A 29 21.00 10.51 3.03
C CYS A 29 20.74 11.77 2.19
N LEU A 30 19.48 12.23 2.11
CA LEU A 30 19.06 13.41 1.34
C LEU A 30 19.36 13.31 -0.17
N LEU A 31 19.64 12.10 -0.66
CA LEU A 31 19.80 11.84 -2.09
C LEU A 31 18.44 11.57 -2.74
N PRO A 32 18.24 11.97 -4.00
CA PRO A 32 17.02 11.67 -4.74
C PRO A 32 16.72 10.17 -4.75
N LEU A 33 15.48 9.80 -4.41
CA LEU A 33 15.03 8.42 -4.54
C LEU A 33 14.94 8.07 -6.03
N GLN A 34 15.52 6.93 -6.41
CA GLN A 34 15.52 6.48 -7.80
C GLN A 34 14.11 6.05 -8.21
N LEU A 35 13.73 6.33 -9.46
CA LEU A 35 12.41 5.99 -10.01
C LEU A 35 12.20 4.47 -10.12
N ASP A 36 13.29 3.70 -10.18
CA ASP A 36 13.23 2.25 -10.14
C ASP A 36 12.63 1.77 -8.82
N THR A 37 11.52 1.04 -8.90
CA THR A 37 10.78 0.52 -7.73
C THR A 37 11.65 -0.33 -6.81
N ASP A 38 12.67 -0.98 -7.37
CA ASP A 38 13.50 -1.96 -6.67
C ASP A 38 14.70 -1.32 -5.96
N LYS A 39 14.80 0.01 -5.98
CA LYS A 39 15.91 0.76 -5.37
C LYS A 39 15.48 1.59 -4.15
N SER A 40 14.19 1.59 -3.84
CA SER A 40 13.63 2.21 -2.65
C SER A 40 12.59 1.30 -2.02
N MET A 41 12.32 1.50 -0.74
CA MET A 41 11.32 0.73 -0.01
C MET A 41 10.54 1.61 0.95
N MET A 42 9.27 1.24 1.17
CA MET A 42 8.43 1.88 2.17
C MET A 42 8.64 1.22 3.54
N MET A 43 8.93 2.03 4.54
CA MET A 43 8.99 1.59 5.93
C MET A 43 7.59 1.58 6.54
N GLY A 44 7.01 0.40 6.74
CA GLY A 44 5.66 0.23 7.27
C GLY A 44 5.49 0.65 8.75
N CYS A 45 6.54 1.15 9.41
CA CYS A 45 6.44 1.67 10.77
C CYS A 45 6.10 3.16 10.85
N CYS A 46 6.51 3.94 9.85
CA CYS A 46 6.44 5.40 9.85
C CYS A 46 6.04 5.99 8.50
N SER A 47 5.62 5.14 7.56
CA SER A 47 5.23 5.51 6.20
C SER A 47 6.27 6.41 5.53
N LYS A 48 7.54 5.99 5.54
CA LYS A 48 8.62 6.72 4.86
C LYS A 48 9.22 5.86 3.76
N MET A 49 9.43 6.47 2.59
CA MET A 49 10.25 5.89 1.53
C MET A 49 11.72 6.14 1.85
N ILE A 50 12.53 5.09 1.85
CA ILE A 50 13.98 5.15 2.03
C ILE A 50 14.68 4.47 0.86
N CYS A 51 15.91 4.87 0.56
CA CYS A 51 16.71 4.15 -0.44
C CYS A 51 17.26 2.84 0.14
N ASN A 52 17.40 1.83 -0.72
CA ASN A 52 17.92 0.52 -0.31
C ASN A 52 19.38 0.60 0.18
N GLY A 53 20.13 1.62 -0.22
CA GLY A 53 21.47 1.89 0.31
C GLY A 53 21.46 2.22 1.81
N CYS A 54 20.51 3.05 2.27
CA CYS A 54 20.39 3.37 3.70
C CYS A 54 19.86 2.19 4.52
N ASP A 55 18.91 1.42 3.96
CA ASP A 55 18.45 0.19 4.59
C ASP A 55 19.59 -0.84 4.75
N TYR A 56 20.35 -1.06 3.67
CA TYR A 56 21.50 -1.97 3.66
C TYR A 56 22.57 -1.53 4.67
N ALA A 57 22.94 -0.25 4.69
CA ALA A 57 23.91 0.27 5.66
C ALA A 57 23.46 0.06 7.12
N ASN A 58 22.16 0.21 7.41
CA ASN A 58 21.61 -0.06 8.74
C ASN A 58 21.66 -1.55 9.09
N LYS A 59 21.30 -2.44 8.16
CA LYS A 59 21.41 -3.89 8.34
C LYS A 59 22.85 -4.33 8.62
N MET A 60 23.83 -3.77 7.91
CA MET A 60 25.25 -4.08 8.12
C MET A 60 25.72 -3.67 9.52
N ARG A 61 25.32 -2.48 10.00
CA ARG A 61 25.60 -2.02 11.36
C ARG A 61 24.98 -2.94 12.41
N GLU A 62 23.71 -3.27 12.24
CA GLU A 62 22.97 -4.11 13.18
C GLU A 62 23.56 -5.52 13.23
N PHE A 63 23.98 -6.08 12.10
CA PHE A 63 24.66 -7.36 12.05
C PHE A 63 26.00 -7.34 12.78
N ALA A 64 26.83 -6.32 12.54
CA ALA A 64 28.14 -6.18 13.20
C ALA A 64 28.04 -6.02 14.73
N GLU A 65 26.98 -5.37 15.21
CA GLU A 65 26.74 -5.12 16.63
C GLU A 65 25.80 -6.15 17.29
N ASN A 66 25.40 -7.20 16.56
CA ASN A 66 24.42 -8.22 17.00
C ASN A 66 23.11 -7.60 17.55
N LEU A 67 22.60 -6.59 16.87
CA LEU A 67 21.39 -5.87 17.21
C LEU A 67 20.17 -6.42 16.47
N ARG A 68 19.00 -6.28 17.10
CA ARG A 68 17.71 -6.55 16.43
C ARG A 68 17.47 -5.52 15.32
N HIS A 69 16.98 -6.00 14.18
CA HIS A 69 16.64 -5.17 13.04
C HIS A 69 15.55 -4.13 13.37
N LYS A 70 15.86 -2.86 13.11
CA LYS A 70 15.01 -1.69 13.34
C LYS A 70 14.91 -0.85 12.09
N CYS A 71 13.85 -0.04 12.01
CA CYS A 71 13.72 0.95 10.96
C CYS A 71 14.89 1.95 11.02
N PRO A 72 15.58 2.22 9.90
CA PRO A 72 16.72 3.13 9.89
C PRO A 72 16.32 4.59 10.10
N PHE A 73 15.04 4.93 9.90
CA PHE A 73 14.50 6.29 10.11
C PHE A 73 13.98 6.49 11.54
N CYS A 74 12.90 5.83 11.94
CA CYS A 74 12.27 6.04 13.26
C CYS A 74 12.79 5.12 14.36
N ARG A 75 13.69 4.17 14.06
CA ARG A 75 14.26 3.20 15.01
C ARG A 75 13.26 2.24 15.66
N ASP A 76 12.01 2.21 15.20
CA ASP A 76 11.03 1.22 15.63
C ASP A 76 11.47 -0.19 15.23
N PRO A 77 11.24 -1.19 16.08
CA PRO A 77 11.51 -2.58 15.75
C PRO A 77 10.62 -3.02 14.59
N ILE A 78 11.22 -3.76 13.66
CA ILE A 78 10.47 -4.35 12.55
C ILE A 78 9.61 -5.49 13.09
N PRO A 79 8.36 -5.64 12.58
CA PRO A 79 7.48 -6.74 12.96
C PRO A 79 8.19 -8.08 12.80
N ASN A 80 7.99 -8.99 13.77
CA ASN A 80 8.66 -10.30 13.78
C ASN A 80 7.91 -11.36 12.97
N SER A 81 6.77 -11.00 12.36
CA SER A 81 6.00 -11.87 11.47
C SER A 81 5.37 -11.06 10.36
N GLU A 82 5.15 -11.71 9.23
CA GLU A 82 4.48 -11.13 8.07
C GLU A 82 3.05 -10.70 8.41
N ALA A 83 2.29 -11.52 9.13
CA ALA A 83 0.93 -11.18 9.57
C ALA A 83 0.86 -9.87 10.38
N LYS A 84 1.86 -9.59 11.23
CA LYS A 84 1.93 -8.32 11.98
C LYS A 84 2.33 -7.15 11.08
N ALA A 85 3.21 -7.38 10.11
CA ALA A 85 3.57 -6.36 9.13
C ALA A 85 2.34 -5.98 8.28
N GLU A 86 1.57 -6.98 7.85
CA GLU A 86 0.37 -6.76 7.05
C GLU A 86 -0.73 -6.07 7.86
N ALA A 87 -1.00 -6.50 9.10
CA ALA A 87 -1.96 -5.83 9.96
C ALA A 87 -1.62 -4.34 10.15
N LYS A 88 -0.34 -4.01 10.36
CA LYS A 88 0.10 -2.62 10.46
C LYS A 88 -0.06 -1.87 9.13
N PHE A 89 0.21 -2.53 8.01
CA PHE A 89 0.00 -1.97 6.68
C PHE A 89 -1.47 -1.60 6.42
N ILE A 90 -2.39 -2.52 6.69
CA ILE A 90 -3.83 -2.28 6.56
C ILE A 90 -4.30 -1.13 7.45
N GLN A 91 -3.83 -1.05 8.71
CA GLN A 91 -4.15 0.08 9.59
C GLN A 91 -3.71 1.43 9.01
N MET A 92 -2.56 1.50 8.34
CA MET A 92 -2.11 2.74 7.68
C MET A 92 -2.99 3.09 6.47
N VAL A 93 -3.45 2.10 5.71
CA VAL A 93 -4.39 2.30 4.60
C VAL A 93 -5.73 2.83 5.12
N GLU A 94 -6.27 2.23 6.18
CA GLU A 94 -7.50 2.69 6.83
C GLU A 94 -7.36 4.11 7.41
N ALA A 95 -6.17 4.47 7.88
CA ALA A 95 -5.84 5.82 8.31
C ALA A 95 -5.64 6.83 7.16
N ASN A 96 -5.87 6.43 5.91
CA ASN A 96 -5.67 7.24 4.70
C ASN A 96 -4.23 7.73 4.50
N ASP A 97 -3.23 6.94 4.91
CA ASP A 97 -1.84 7.25 4.64
C ASP A 97 -1.57 7.24 3.11
N PRO A 98 -1.10 8.35 2.52
CA PRO A 98 -0.95 8.46 1.06
C PRO A 98 0.04 7.44 0.47
N LEU A 99 1.12 7.11 1.21
CA LEU A 99 2.13 6.17 0.75
C LEU A 99 1.62 4.74 0.89
N ALA A 100 0.91 4.42 1.97
CA ALA A 100 0.28 3.10 2.12
C ALA A 100 -0.80 2.85 1.06
N ILE A 101 -1.63 3.85 0.73
CA ILE A 101 -2.62 3.74 -0.35
C ILE A 101 -1.93 3.52 -1.71
N ARG A 102 -0.89 4.30 -2.01
CA ARG A 102 -0.09 4.12 -3.24
C ARG A 102 0.49 2.71 -3.32
N GLU A 103 1.10 2.23 -2.24
CA GLU A 103 1.72 0.91 -2.15
C GLU A 103 0.67 -0.21 -2.31
N MET A 104 -0.52 -0.04 -1.72
CA MET A 104 -1.64 -0.97 -1.92
C MET A 104 -2.01 -1.05 -3.40
N GLY A 105 -2.10 0.09 -4.09
CA GLY A 105 -2.32 0.14 -5.54
C GLY A 105 -1.28 -0.66 -6.34
N VAL A 106 0.01 -0.52 -5.99
CA VAL A 106 1.11 -1.27 -6.62
C VAL A 106 0.96 -2.77 -6.37
N ARG A 107 0.65 -3.19 -5.13
CA ARG A 107 0.41 -4.60 -4.79
C ARG A 107 -0.75 -5.19 -5.59
N GLN A 108 -1.86 -4.46 -5.71
CA GLN A 108 -3.02 -4.90 -6.49
C GLN A 108 -2.71 -4.99 -7.99
N TYR A 109 -2.00 -4.02 -8.54
CA TYR A 109 -1.55 -4.06 -9.94
C TYR A 109 -0.63 -5.25 -10.21
N ASN A 110 0.36 -5.48 -9.35
CA ASN A 110 1.28 -6.60 -9.48
C ASN A 110 0.59 -7.96 -9.30
N ALA A 111 -0.36 -8.06 -8.36
CA ALA A 111 -1.21 -9.23 -8.22
C ALA A 111 -2.00 -9.47 -9.51
N MET A 112 -2.65 -8.44 -10.07
CA MET A 112 -3.39 -8.54 -11.34
C MET A 112 -2.49 -9.04 -12.49
N MET A 113 -1.31 -8.44 -12.65
CA MET A 113 -0.33 -8.83 -13.68
C MET A 113 0.24 -10.24 -13.46
N GLY A 114 0.43 -10.67 -12.20
CA GLY A 114 0.84 -12.02 -11.85
C GLY A 114 -0.27 -13.07 -11.98
N THR A 115 -1.54 -12.64 -11.94
CA THR A 115 -2.75 -13.48 -12.02
C THR A 115 -3.31 -13.63 -13.44
N MET A 116 -2.55 -13.32 -14.49
CA MET A 116 -3.00 -13.46 -15.89
C MET A 116 -3.35 -14.92 -16.32
N GLY A 117 -3.58 -15.82 -15.37
CA GLY A 117 -4.18 -17.15 -15.51
C GLY A 117 -5.32 -17.50 -14.53
N VAL A 118 -5.80 -16.61 -13.64
CA VAL A 118 -6.96 -16.86 -12.76
C VAL A 118 -7.99 -15.73 -12.85
N HIS A 119 -9.14 -16.07 -13.42
CA HIS A 119 -10.08 -15.19 -14.11
C HIS A 119 -11.17 -14.61 -13.18
N LEU A 120 -11.49 -13.33 -13.36
CA LEU A 120 -12.70 -12.59 -12.93
C LEU A 120 -13.05 -12.42 -11.43
N SER A 121 -12.70 -13.32 -10.52
CA SER A 121 -13.18 -13.26 -9.13
C SER A 121 -12.55 -12.15 -8.28
N ILE A 122 -11.28 -11.82 -8.53
CA ILE A 122 -10.53 -10.81 -7.79
C ILE A 122 -10.96 -9.38 -8.18
N LEU A 123 -11.22 -9.15 -9.47
CA LEU A 123 -11.73 -7.88 -10.00
C LEU A 123 -13.11 -7.53 -9.44
N GLN A 124 -13.98 -8.54 -9.25
CA GLN A 124 -15.31 -8.35 -8.66
C GLN A 124 -15.20 -7.91 -7.19
N ARG A 125 -14.37 -8.58 -6.38
CA ARG A 125 -14.12 -8.21 -4.97
C ARG A 125 -13.47 -6.82 -4.84
N GLN A 126 -12.63 -6.42 -5.79
CA GLN A 126 -11.98 -5.09 -5.83
C GLN A 126 -12.95 -3.94 -6.16
N LEU A 127 -13.88 -4.15 -7.09
CA LEU A 127 -14.92 -3.16 -7.42
C LEU A 127 -15.90 -2.97 -6.26
N ASP A 128 -16.25 -4.06 -5.57
CA ASP A 128 -17.14 -4.03 -4.41
C ASP A 128 -16.50 -3.28 -3.22
N TRP A 129 -15.21 -3.48 -2.95
CA TRP A 129 -14.47 -2.73 -1.91
C TRP A 129 -14.31 -1.24 -2.26
N ALA A 130 -13.94 -0.92 -3.50
CA ALA A 130 -13.77 0.45 -3.97
C ALA A 130 -15.09 1.25 -4.00
N MET A 131 -16.22 0.61 -4.32
CA MET A 131 -17.55 1.23 -4.25
C MET A 131 -18.01 1.45 -2.80
N TRP A 132 -17.69 0.54 -1.87
CA TRP A 132 -18.11 0.66 -0.48
C TRP A 132 -17.39 1.81 0.26
N ILE A 133 -16.08 2.00 0.03
CA ILE A 133 -15.30 3.14 0.55
C ILE A 133 -15.88 4.49 0.09
N ARG A 134 -16.45 4.55 -1.12
CA ARG A 134 -16.87 5.82 -1.74
C ARG A 134 -18.31 6.23 -1.45
N VAL A 135 -19.22 5.27 -1.21
CA VAL A 135 -20.68 5.55 -1.15
C VAL A 135 -21.31 5.15 0.19
N GLY A 136 -20.63 4.34 1.00
CA GLY A 136 -21.12 3.91 2.32
C GLY A 136 -22.42 3.08 2.32
N LYS A 137 -22.97 2.72 1.15
CA LYS A 137 -24.15 1.85 0.97
C LYS A 137 -24.07 1.08 -0.36
N PRO A 138 -24.58 -0.17 -0.42
CA PRO A 138 -24.68 -0.93 -1.67
C PRO A 138 -25.76 -0.39 -2.61
N HIS A 139 -25.55 -0.57 -3.92
CA HIS A 139 -26.39 -0.05 -5.01
C HIS A 139 -27.71 -0.85 -5.18
N PRO A 140 -28.86 -0.22 -5.53
CA PRO A 140 -30.18 -0.88 -5.58
C PRO A 140 -30.32 -2.09 -6.52
N LEU A 141 -29.47 -2.20 -7.54
CA LEU A 141 -29.46 -3.35 -8.46
C LEU A 141 -28.97 -4.65 -7.78
N PHE A 142 -28.39 -4.58 -6.58
CA PHE A 142 -27.87 -5.73 -5.83
C PHE A 142 -28.86 -6.32 -4.81
N ALA A 143 -30.10 -5.82 -4.75
CA ALA A 143 -31.19 -6.38 -3.94
C ALA A 143 -31.67 -7.78 -4.40
N ARG A 144 -31.03 -8.38 -5.42
CA ARG A 144 -31.44 -9.68 -5.99
C ARG A 144 -30.82 -10.89 -5.28
N HIS A 145 -29.77 -10.68 -4.49
CA HIS A 145 -29.25 -11.70 -3.58
C HIS A 145 -29.71 -11.33 -2.17
N ASP A 146 -30.37 -12.27 -1.50
CA ASP A 146 -30.82 -12.12 -0.12
C ASP A 146 -29.62 -12.17 0.83
N TRP A 147 -28.92 -11.04 0.95
CA TRP A 147 -27.82 -10.87 1.91
C TRP A 147 -28.29 -10.98 3.37
N GLY A 148 -29.60 -10.82 3.62
CA GLY A 148 -30.22 -11.00 4.94
C GLY A 148 -30.19 -12.45 5.43
N SER A 149 -30.24 -13.41 4.50
CA SER A 149 -30.08 -14.84 4.79
C SER A 149 -28.65 -15.25 5.16
N MET A 150 -27.61 -14.58 4.61
CA MET A 150 -26.21 -14.90 4.89
C MET A 150 -25.63 -14.20 6.13
N PHE A 151 -26.02 -12.97 6.43
CA PHE A 151 -25.36 -12.17 7.49
C PHE A 151 -26.30 -11.62 8.57
N GLY A 152 -27.63 -11.85 8.46
CA GLY A 152 -28.63 -11.30 9.38
C GLY A 152 -28.72 -9.77 9.34
N GLU A 153 -29.72 -9.18 9.98
CA GLU A 153 -29.93 -7.71 10.06
C GLU A 153 -28.93 -7.01 11.02
N GLY A 154 -27.65 -7.41 11.00
CA GLY A 154 -26.57 -6.86 11.83
C GLY A 154 -25.52 -6.06 11.04
N PRO A 155 -24.67 -5.28 11.72
CA PRO A 155 -23.53 -4.61 11.06
C PRO A 155 -22.55 -5.65 10.48
N MET A 156 -21.97 -5.32 9.32
CA MET A 156 -21.10 -6.22 8.56
C MET A 156 -19.93 -6.75 9.38
N PRO A 157 -19.54 -8.02 9.21
CA PRO A 157 -18.34 -8.57 9.82
C PRO A 157 -17.10 -7.79 9.37
N THR A 158 -16.16 -7.60 10.29
CA THR A 158 -14.84 -7.05 9.96
C THR A 158 -14.10 -7.99 9.01
N LEU A 159 -13.16 -7.47 8.21
CA LEU A 159 -12.35 -8.30 7.28
C LEU A 159 -11.69 -9.49 8.02
N THR A 160 -11.37 -9.30 9.30
CA THR A 160 -10.85 -10.31 10.21
C THR A 160 -11.81 -11.49 10.45
N SER A 161 -13.12 -11.24 10.43
CA SER A 161 -14.15 -12.28 10.56
C SER A 161 -14.35 -13.05 9.26
N LEU A 162 -14.27 -12.39 8.10
CA LEU A 162 -14.37 -13.05 6.79
C LEU A 162 -13.17 -13.98 6.52
N MET A 163 -11.99 -13.64 7.03
CA MET A 163 -10.79 -14.48 6.90
C MET A 163 -10.83 -15.75 7.78
N ASN A 164 -11.65 -15.77 8.84
CA ASN A 164 -11.80 -16.94 9.71
C ASN A 164 -12.84 -17.95 9.18
N GLU A 165 -13.73 -17.53 8.26
CA GLU A 165 -14.78 -18.38 7.68
C GLU A 165 -14.33 -19.14 6.41
N GLU A 166 -13.26 -18.69 5.74
CA GLU A 166 -12.71 -19.37 4.55
C GLU A 166 -11.76 -20.55 4.86
N GLY A 167 -11.68 -21.02 6.11
CA GLY A 167 -10.99 -22.27 6.43
C GLY A 167 -9.51 -22.32 6.00
N ILE A 168 -8.83 -21.16 5.99
CA ILE A 168 -7.37 -21.11 5.89
C ILE A 168 -6.84 -21.51 7.26
N ASP A 169 -6.67 -22.82 7.43
CA ASP A 169 -6.28 -23.39 8.69
C ASP A 169 -4.92 -22.84 9.15
N GLY A 170 -4.87 -22.46 10.43
CA GLY A 170 -3.65 -22.15 11.16
C GLY A 170 -2.95 -23.43 11.60
N SER A 171 -2.66 -24.35 10.68
CA SER A 171 -2.05 -25.64 11.02
C SER A 171 -1.29 -26.26 9.84
N THR A 172 -0.08 -25.77 9.60
CA THR A 172 1.03 -26.69 9.28
C THR A 172 2.10 -26.55 10.34
N LYS A 173 2.06 -27.47 11.30
CA LYS A 173 3.12 -27.73 12.27
C LYS A 173 4.32 -28.32 11.52
N LEU A 174 5.45 -27.60 11.53
CA LEU A 174 6.83 -28.04 11.84
C LEU A 174 7.82 -26.95 11.43
#